data_AF-A0A916HQF1-F1
#
_entry.id   AF-A0A916HQF1-F1
#
_cell.length_a   1.000
_cell.length_b   1.000
_cell.length_c   1.000
_cell.angle_alpha   90.00
_cell.angle_beta   90.00
_cell.angle_gamma   90.00
#
_symmetry.space_group_name_H-M   'P 1'
#
loop_
_entity.id
_entity.type
_entity.pdbx_description
1 polymer ?
#
loop_
_entity_poly.entity_id
_entity_poly.type
_entity_poly.pdbx_seq_one_letter_code
_entity_poly.pdbx_strand_id
1 'polypeptide(L)'
;MTRLLRCHDCDLLHEVPEVPAGSRALCGRCGAVLLARRPETVERSIALALASLFFWLVANLFPFLTMEIGGRIEPSRLASGVGGLWADGFFELAVLVLLFAVAFPFLKIAAWLAVLVPLHLGLKPRYLAPLFRGLDLLHPWAMTEVFLLGVLVSYTKIVDMASITVGPALVGFVALIVTMIWTDLTLDTAEVWDRIAAPPESGVPATSGTLLVGCHVCGVVAALSEQHGVVHGRCARCGAGLHRRKANSVSRAWALVVAALILYVPANLYPVMILVSFGEATQATILGGVQELIAAEMLPLALLVFFASITVPVLKLVGLAFLLVSVQRRSRWRTRERTVIYRIVESVGRWSMLDIFVLAILAGLVRLGNIATIEPGAGAISFAAVVVITMFGAMCFDPRLLWDAAGANDGH
;
A
#
# COMPACT_ATOMS: atom_id res chain seq x y z
N MET A 1 -29.99 11.39 11.98
CA MET A 1 -29.31 11.66 13.29
C MET A 1 -27.93 12.27 13.05
N THR A 2 -27.50 13.27 13.84
CA THR A 2 -26.14 13.84 13.78
C THR A 2 -25.12 12.90 14.42
N ARG A 3 -23.99 12.68 13.74
CA ARG A 3 -22.90 11.81 14.21
C ARG A 3 -21.66 12.64 14.51
N LEU A 4 -21.07 12.44 15.68
CA LEU A 4 -19.81 13.06 16.06
C LEU A 4 -18.64 12.31 15.40
N LEU A 5 -17.81 13.00 14.63
CA LEU A 5 -16.63 12.45 13.95
C LEU A 5 -15.40 13.34 14.21
N ARG A 6 -14.24 12.72 14.46
CA ARG A 6 -12.95 13.43 14.49
C ARG A 6 -12.20 13.21 13.19
N CYS A 7 -11.63 14.27 12.64
CA CYS A 7 -10.77 14.18 11.47
C CYS A 7 -9.48 13.41 11.78
N HIS A 8 -9.17 12.38 10.98
CA HIS A 8 -7.95 11.59 11.14
C HIS A 8 -6.66 12.41 10.95
N ASP A 9 -6.68 13.45 10.11
CA ASP A 9 -5.49 14.23 9.76
C ASP A 9 -5.23 15.42 10.69
N CYS A 10 -6.28 16.14 11.10
CA CYS A 10 -6.15 17.38 11.85
C CYS A 10 -6.78 17.36 13.24
N ASP A 11 -7.41 16.25 13.63
CA ASP A 11 -8.06 16.03 14.93
C ASP A 11 -9.27 16.94 15.25
N LEU A 12 -9.71 17.76 14.28
CA LEU A 12 -10.90 18.61 14.45
C LEU A 12 -12.16 17.75 14.61
N LEU A 13 -12.94 18.08 15.65
CA LEU A 13 -14.24 17.48 15.93
C LEU A 13 -15.32 18.10 15.05
N HIS A 14 -16.15 17.26 14.46
CA HIS A 14 -17.27 17.66 13.61
C HIS A 14 -18.55 16.95 14.07
N GLU A 15 -19.63 17.71 14.20
CA GLU A 15 -20.98 17.17 14.18
C GLU A 15 -21.43 17.06 12.73
N VAL A 16 -21.45 15.84 12.22
CA VAL A 16 -21.79 15.57 10.82
C VAL A 16 -23.26 15.19 10.76
N PRO A 17 -24.12 15.96 10.08
CA PRO A 17 -25.51 15.58 9.86
C PRO A 17 -25.59 14.33 8.98
N GLU A 18 -26.78 13.78 8.86
CA GLU A 18 -26.99 12.61 8.02
C GLU A 18 -26.63 12.95 6.56
N VAL A 19 -25.60 12.26 6.04
CA VAL A 19 -25.04 12.51 4.72
C VAL A 19 -25.91 11.77 3.68
N PRO A 20 -26.52 12.45 2.69
CA PRO A 20 -27.30 11.81 1.65
C PRO A 20 -26.52 10.74 0.88
N ALA A 21 -27.22 9.73 0.36
CA ALA A 21 -26.60 8.69 -0.47
C ALA A 21 -25.85 9.32 -1.67
N GLY A 22 -24.62 8.88 -1.92
CA GLY A 22 -23.77 9.39 -3.00
C GLY A 22 -22.99 10.67 -2.66
N SER A 23 -23.15 11.23 -1.46
CA SER A 23 -22.44 12.43 -1.04
C SER A 23 -21.31 12.14 -0.03
N ARG A 24 -20.40 13.12 0.14
CA ARG A 24 -19.24 13.04 1.02
C ARG A 24 -19.15 14.25 1.94
N ALA A 25 -18.84 14.02 3.21
CA ALA A 25 -18.50 15.06 4.18
C ALA A 25 -16.99 15.32 4.17
N LEU A 26 -16.60 16.59 4.09
CA LEU A 26 -15.21 17.03 4.12
C LEU A 26 -14.92 17.79 5.41
N CYS A 27 -13.70 17.66 5.93
CA CYS A 27 -13.21 18.43 7.05
C CYS A 27 -13.04 19.89 6.66
N GLY A 28 -13.68 20.82 7.38
CA GLY A 28 -13.58 22.26 7.12
C GLY A 28 -12.18 22.85 7.33
N ARG A 29 -11.28 22.16 8.05
CA ARG A 29 -9.92 22.64 8.36
C ARG A 29 -8.87 22.12 7.37
N CYS A 30 -8.81 20.82 7.16
CA CYS A 30 -7.77 20.20 6.31
C CYS A 30 -8.30 19.62 4.99
N GLY A 31 -9.61 19.62 4.76
CA GLY A 31 -10.24 19.05 3.56
C GLY A 31 -10.16 17.52 3.45
N ALA A 32 -9.84 16.80 4.53
CA ALA A 32 -9.92 15.33 4.53
C ALA A 32 -11.37 14.86 4.36
N VAL A 33 -11.58 13.72 3.71
CA VAL A 33 -12.90 13.07 3.69
C VAL A 33 -13.17 12.49 5.08
N LEU A 34 -14.28 12.89 5.70
CA LEU A 34 -14.71 12.42 7.02
C LEU A 34 -15.62 11.19 6.92
N LEU A 35 -16.56 11.25 5.97
CA LEU A 35 -17.56 10.22 5.73
C LEU A 35 -17.94 10.29 4.25
N ALA A 36 -18.11 9.15 3.59
CA ALA A 36 -18.65 9.07 2.24
C ALA A 36 -19.69 7.96 2.20
N ARG A 37 -20.94 8.29 1.83
CA ARG A 37 -22.03 7.32 1.76
C ARG A 37 -22.17 6.78 0.34
N ARG A 38 -22.03 5.46 0.16
CA ARG A 38 -22.25 4.78 -1.13
C ARG A 38 -23.50 3.90 -1.06
N PRO A 39 -24.40 3.92 -2.05
CA PRO A 39 -25.58 3.04 -2.07
C PRO A 39 -25.21 1.58 -2.41
N GLU A 40 -25.96 0.61 -1.86
CA GLU A 40 -25.87 -0.84 -2.16
C GLU A 40 -24.44 -1.43 -2.06
N THR A 41 -23.70 -1.05 -1.04
CA THR A 41 -22.27 -1.36 -0.92
C THR A 41 -21.98 -2.84 -0.74
N VAL A 42 -22.73 -3.54 0.12
CA VAL A 42 -22.39 -4.91 0.53
C VAL A 42 -22.60 -5.92 -0.62
N GLU A 43 -23.77 -5.91 -1.27
CA GLU A 43 -24.09 -6.88 -2.34
C GLU A 43 -23.18 -6.71 -3.55
N ARG A 44 -22.99 -5.46 -4.00
CA ARG A 44 -22.09 -5.14 -5.11
C ARG A 44 -20.64 -5.52 -4.79
N SER A 45 -20.18 -5.27 -3.56
CA SER A 45 -18.83 -5.63 -3.14
C SER A 45 -18.64 -7.14 -3.05
N ILE A 46 -19.67 -7.93 -2.67
CA ILE A 46 -19.61 -9.40 -2.71
C ILE A 46 -19.48 -9.90 -4.14
N ALA A 47 -20.32 -9.41 -5.05
CA ALA A 47 -20.27 -9.80 -6.46
C ALA A 47 -18.90 -9.51 -7.09
N LEU A 48 -18.35 -8.31 -6.83
CA LEU A 48 -17.02 -7.93 -7.30
C LEU A 48 -15.89 -8.73 -6.63
N ALA A 49 -16.01 -9.05 -5.33
CA ALA A 49 -15.03 -9.89 -4.65
C ALA A 49 -15.04 -11.35 -5.17
N LEU A 50 -16.22 -11.90 -5.50
CA LEU A 50 -16.34 -13.22 -6.15
C LEU A 50 -15.74 -13.20 -7.56
N ALA A 51 -16.01 -12.14 -8.34
CA ALA A 51 -15.37 -11.96 -9.65
C ALA A 51 -13.84 -11.84 -9.51
N SER A 52 -13.36 -11.09 -8.51
CA SER A 52 -11.92 -10.98 -8.20
C SER A 52 -11.33 -12.36 -7.88
N LEU A 53 -12.01 -13.19 -7.08
CA LEU A 53 -11.55 -14.54 -6.78
C LEU A 53 -11.44 -15.42 -8.05
N PHE A 54 -12.44 -15.34 -8.92
CA PHE A 54 -12.42 -16.05 -10.21
C PHE A 54 -11.23 -15.59 -11.08
N PHE A 55 -11.04 -14.29 -11.25
CA PHE A 55 -9.92 -13.76 -12.04
C PHE A 55 -8.56 -14.04 -11.41
N TRP A 56 -8.47 -14.08 -10.09
CA TRP A 56 -7.27 -14.52 -9.38
C TRP A 56 -6.93 -15.99 -9.70
N LEU A 57 -7.94 -16.88 -9.74
CA LEU A 57 -7.74 -18.28 -10.16
C LEU A 57 -7.26 -18.37 -11.61
N VAL A 58 -7.88 -17.61 -12.52
CA VAL A 58 -7.45 -17.57 -13.93
C VAL A 58 -6.00 -17.09 -14.05
N ALA A 59 -5.63 -16.00 -13.35
CA ALA A 59 -4.28 -15.44 -13.40
C ALA A 59 -3.20 -16.40 -12.87
N ASN A 60 -3.53 -17.27 -11.91
CA ASN A 60 -2.55 -18.17 -11.28
C ASN A 60 -2.49 -19.57 -11.91
N LEU A 61 -3.59 -20.06 -12.49
CA LEU A 61 -3.67 -21.43 -13.04
C LEU A 61 -3.31 -21.49 -14.53
N PHE A 62 -3.54 -20.43 -15.27
CA PHE A 62 -3.32 -20.38 -16.71
C PHE A 62 -1.93 -19.82 -17.07
N PRO A 63 -1.41 -20.11 -18.28
CA PRO A 63 -0.16 -19.53 -18.75
C PRO A 63 -0.27 -18.01 -18.89
N PHE A 64 0.76 -17.33 -18.39
CA PHE A 64 0.98 -15.90 -18.47
C PHE A 64 1.58 -15.52 -19.83
N LEU A 65 2.65 -16.22 -20.21
CA LEU A 65 3.28 -16.12 -21.53
C LEU A 65 3.58 -17.54 -22.02
N THR A 66 3.42 -17.76 -23.33
CA THR A 66 3.85 -19.00 -23.98
C THR A 66 5.01 -18.67 -24.90
N MET A 67 6.13 -19.35 -24.70
CA MET A 67 7.28 -19.27 -25.60
C MET A 67 7.40 -20.57 -26.36
N GLU A 68 7.75 -20.46 -27.64
CA GLU A 68 8.06 -21.58 -28.50
C GLU A 68 9.57 -21.58 -28.73
N ILE A 69 10.26 -22.56 -28.16
CA ILE A 69 11.71 -22.74 -28.34
C ILE A 69 11.91 -24.15 -28.91
N GLY A 70 12.44 -24.24 -30.13
CA GLY A 70 12.72 -25.51 -30.78
C GLY A 70 11.50 -26.42 -30.99
N GLY A 71 10.31 -25.84 -31.20
CA GLY A 71 9.05 -26.57 -31.42
C GLY A 71 8.37 -27.11 -30.14
N ARG A 72 8.91 -26.80 -28.96
CA ARG A 72 8.28 -27.09 -27.66
C ARG A 72 7.65 -25.82 -27.10
N ILE A 73 6.35 -25.86 -26.85
CA ILE A 73 5.63 -24.78 -26.18
C ILE A 73 5.82 -24.95 -24.67
N GLU A 74 6.54 -24.03 -24.04
CA GLU A 74 6.74 -24.04 -22.60
C GLU A 74 5.85 -22.94 -21.94
N PRO A 75 4.75 -23.31 -21.28
CA PRO A 75 3.84 -22.34 -20.66
C PRO A 75 4.43 -21.79 -19.36
N SER A 76 4.71 -20.49 -19.32
CA SER A 76 5.14 -19.80 -18.10
C SER A 76 3.92 -19.37 -17.28
N ARG A 77 3.75 -19.91 -16.06
CA ARG A 77 2.74 -19.47 -15.08
C ARG A 77 3.41 -18.61 -14.00
N LEU A 78 2.64 -17.75 -13.32
CA LEU A 78 3.15 -16.98 -12.18
C LEU A 78 3.74 -17.88 -11.08
N ALA A 79 3.02 -18.96 -10.72
CA ALA A 79 3.46 -19.91 -9.71
C ALA A 79 4.73 -20.70 -10.11
N SER A 80 4.84 -21.09 -11.38
CA SER A 80 6.07 -21.76 -11.86
C SER A 80 7.25 -20.79 -11.92
N GLY A 81 7.01 -19.50 -12.21
CA GLY A 81 8.05 -18.46 -12.13
C GLY A 81 8.61 -18.31 -10.72
N VAL A 82 7.75 -18.32 -9.69
CA VAL A 82 8.18 -18.34 -8.29
C VAL A 82 9.00 -19.59 -7.97
N GLY A 83 8.56 -20.77 -8.43
CA GLY A 83 9.28 -22.03 -8.24
C GLY A 83 10.66 -22.04 -8.91
N GLY A 84 10.79 -21.45 -10.10
CA GLY A 84 12.07 -21.27 -10.79
C GLY A 84 13.02 -20.39 -10.00
N LEU A 85 12.56 -19.20 -9.58
CA LEU A 85 13.35 -18.29 -8.74
C LEU A 85 13.82 -18.97 -7.43
N TRP A 86 12.97 -19.80 -6.83
CA TRP A 86 13.30 -20.54 -5.62
C TRP A 86 14.39 -21.60 -5.86
N ALA A 87 14.25 -22.40 -6.92
CA ALA A 87 15.21 -23.47 -7.25
C ALA A 87 16.59 -22.90 -7.61
N ASP A 88 16.61 -21.72 -8.22
CA ASP A 88 17.83 -21.02 -8.63
C ASP A 88 18.55 -20.30 -7.48
N GLY A 89 18.05 -20.40 -6.24
CA GLY A 89 18.67 -19.81 -5.05
C GLY A 89 18.28 -18.35 -4.78
N PHE A 90 17.38 -17.76 -5.57
CA PHE A 90 16.87 -16.39 -5.37
C PHE A 90 15.65 -16.37 -4.45
N PHE A 91 15.83 -16.88 -3.23
CA PHE A 91 14.75 -17.04 -2.26
C PHE A 91 14.05 -15.72 -1.94
N GLU A 92 14.79 -14.60 -1.87
CA GLU A 92 14.24 -13.29 -1.53
C GLU A 92 13.27 -12.79 -2.60
N LEU A 93 13.63 -12.90 -3.88
CA LEU A 93 12.77 -12.49 -4.99
C LEU A 93 11.56 -13.43 -5.13
N ALA A 94 11.78 -14.74 -4.97
CA ALA A 94 10.70 -15.73 -5.00
C ALA A 94 9.65 -15.42 -3.93
N VAL A 95 10.09 -15.15 -2.69
CA VAL A 95 9.22 -14.77 -1.58
C VAL A 95 8.50 -13.45 -1.87
N LEU A 96 9.21 -12.45 -2.40
CA LEU A 96 8.61 -11.16 -2.73
C LEU A 96 7.52 -11.30 -3.80
N VAL A 97 7.79 -11.97 -4.92
CA VAL A 97 6.79 -12.18 -5.97
C VAL A 97 5.61 -13.01 -5.44
N LEU A 98 5.88 -14.07 -4.66
CA LEU A 98 4.83 -14.89 -4.04
C LEU A 98 3.93 -14.05 -3.13
N LEU A 99 4.50 -13.25 -2.24
CA LEU A 99 3.73 -12.47 -1.27
C LEU A 99 2.87 -11.42 -1.97
N PHE A 100 3.44 -10.66 -2.90
CA PHE A 100 2.76 -9.49 -3.46
C PHE A 100 1.91 -9.78 -4.69
N ALA A 101 2.33 -10.70 -5.56
CA ALA A 101 1.56 -11.03 -6.77
C ALA A 101 0.48 -12.11 -6.52
N VAL A 102 0.68 -12.98 -5.52
CA VAL A 102 -0.19 -14.13 -5.27
C VAL A 102 -0.89 -14.05 -3.91
N ALA A 103 -0.12 -13.98 -2.81
CA ALA A 103 -0.66 -14.17 -1.46
C ALA A 103 -1.48 -12.98 -0.93
N PHE A 104 -0.98 -11.74 -1.02
CA PHE A 104 -1.71 -10.55 -0.55
C PHE A 104 -3.01 -10.27 -1.32
N PRO A 105 -3.05 -10.40 -2.66
CA PRO A 105 -4.30 -10.28 -3.41
C PRO A 105 -5.33 -11.33 -2.96
N PHE A 106 -4.90 -12.59 -2.84
CA PHE A 106 -5.76 -13.67 -2.34
C PHE A 106 -6.28 -13.38 -0.94
N LEU A 107 -5.38 -13.02 -0.01
CA LEU A 107 -5.73 -12.74 1.38
C LEU A 107 -6.72 -11.57 1.48
N LYS A 108 -6.58 -10.54 0.64
CA LYS A 108 -7.47 -9.38 0.59
C LYS A 108 -8.87 -9.79 0.12
N ILE A 109 -8.94 -10.56 -0.97
CA ILE A 109 -10.19 -11.07 -1.53
C ILE A 109 -10.89 -12.02 -0.54
N ALA A 110 -10.13 -12.94 0.05
CA ALA A 110 -10.64 -13.88 1.05
C ALA A 110 -11.18 -13.13 2.28
N ALA A 111 -10.47 -12.12 2.77
CA ALA A 111 -10.91 -11.30 3.89
C ALA A 111 -12.17 -10.48 3.56
N TRP A 112 -12.30 -9.92 2.35
CA TRP A 112 -13.55 -9.29 1.91
C TRP A 112 -14.72 -10.26 1.94
N LEU A 113 -14.58 -11.45 1.33
CA LEU A 113 -15.65 -12.45 1.31
C LEU A 113 -16.00 -12.93 2.73
N ALA A 114 -15.00 -13.18 3.56
CA ALA A 114 -15.18 -13.63 4.94
C ALA A 114 -15.84 -12.57 5.85
N VAL A 115 -15.76 -11.28 5.50
CA VAL A 115 -16.48 -10.21 6.21
C VAL A 115 -17.87 -9.98 5.61
N LEU A 116 -17.97 -9.86 4.29
CA LEU A 116 -19.18 -9.41 3.61
C LEU A 116 -20.25 -10.51 3.50
N VAL A 117 -19.86 -11.76 3.26
CA VAL A 117 -20.83 -12.88 3.11
C VAL A 117 -21.63 -13.11 4.40
N PRO A 118 -21.01 -13.26 5.60
CA PRO A 118 -21.77 -13.38 6.84
C PRO A 118 -22.67 -12.17 7.10
N LEU A 119 -22.19 -10.94 6.80
CA LEU A 119 -22.99 -9.72 6.96
C LEU A 119 -24.21 -9.68 6.04
N HIS A 120 -24.09 -10.18 4.80
CA HIS A 120 -25.23 -10.30 3.89
C HIS A 120 -26.24 -11.36 4.37
N LEU A 121 -25.77 -12.46 4.98
CA LEU A 121 -26.61 -13.48 5.60
C LEU A 121 -27.19 -13.05 6.97
N GLY A 122 -26.94 -11.83 7.43
CA GLY A 122 -27.37 -11.34 8.74
C GLY A 122 -26.63 -11.96 9.94
N LEU A 123 -25.56 -12.72 9.68
CA LEU A 123 -24.73 -13.34 10.70
C LEU A 123 -23.70 -12.33 11.23
N LYS A 124 -23.57 -12.25 12.56
CA LYS A 124 -22.58 -11.39 13.23
C LYS A 124 -21.59 -12.19 14.08
N PRO A 125 -20.76 -13.06 13.46
CA PRO A 125 -19.79 -13.83 14.22
C PRO A 125 -18.71 -12.92 14.85
N ARG A 126 -18.17 -13.35 15.99
CA ARG A 126 -17.22 -12.56 16.80
C ARG A 126 -15.92 -12.21 16.07
N TYR A 127 -15.56 -12.94 15.01
CA TYR A 127 -14.34 -12.70 14.24
C TYR A 127 -14.44 -11.53 13.25
N LEU A 128 -15.64 -10.99 12.95
CA LEU A 128 -15.79 -9.94 11.92
C LEU A 128 -14.99 -8.68 12.25
N ALA A 129 -15.11 -8.17 13.48
CA ALA A 129 -14.41 -6.96 13.90
C ALA A 129 -12.87 -7.08 13.84
N PRO A 130 -12.23 -8.12 14.43
CA PRO A 130 -10.78 -8.26 14.33
C PRO A 130 -10.31 -8.53 12.90
N LEU A 131 -11.09 -9.27 12.09
CA LEU A 131 -10.75 -9.55 10.69
C LEU A 131 -10.81 -8.28 9.83
N PHE A 132 -11.88 -7.50 9.95
CA PHE A 132 -12.02 -6.25 9.19
C PHE A 132 -10.98 -5.21 9.60
N ARG A 133 -10.60 -5.16 10.88
CA ARG A 133 -9.45 -4.36 11.33
C ARG A 133 -8.13 -4.84 10.72
N GLY A 134 -7.94 -6.15 10.56
CA GLY A 134 -6.75 -6.71 9.92
C GLY A 134 -6.68 -6.39 8.42
N LEU A 135 -7.83 -6.23 7.76
CA LEU A 135 -7.91 -5.86 6.35
C LEU A 135 -7.29 -4.48 6.07
N ASP A 136 -7.45 -3.50 6.98
CA ASP A 136 -6.84 -2.18 6.86
C ASP A 136 -5.29 -2.25 6.82
N LEU A 137 -4.70 -3.25 7.49
CA LEU A 137 -3.26 -3.49 7.44
C LEU A 137 -2.81 -4.12 6.12
N LEU A 138 -3.69 -4.88 5.46
CA LEU A 138 -3.40 -5.60 4.23
C LEU A 138 -3.61 -4.73 2.99
N HIS A 139 -4.56 -3.79 3.03
CA HIS A 139 -4.90 -2.91 1.91
C HIS A 139 -3.68 -2.24 1.27
N PRO A 140 -2.70 -1.69 2.00
CA PRO A 140 -1.51 -1.07 1.39
C PRO A 140 -0.61 -2.05 0.63
N TRP A 141 -0.66 -3.34 0.92
CA TRP A 141 0.31 -4.34 0.40
C TRP A 141 -0.19 -5.07 -0.85
N ALA A 142 -1.49 -5.08 -1.11
CA ALA A 142 -2.07 -5.70 -2.29
C ALA A 142 -1.92 -4.78 -3.53
N MET A 143 -0.68 -4.57 -3.97
CA MET A 143 -0.29 -3.67 -5.07
C MET A 143 -0.27 -4.39 -6.43
N THR A 144 -1.38 -5.03 -6.82
CA THR A 144 -1.45 -5.79 -8.08
C THR A 144 -1.25 -4.90 -9.30
N GLU A 145 -1.68 -3.65 -9.24
CA GLU A 145 -1.50 -2.64 -10.29
C GLU A 145 -0.03 -2.34 -10.57
N VAL A 146 0.79 -2.32 -9.52
CA VAL A 146 2.22 -2.05 -9.63
C VAL A 146 2.94 -3.22 -10.30
N PHE A 147 2.54 -4.45 -9.97
CA PHE A 147 3.06 -5.66 -10.63
C PHE A 147 2.73 -5.68 -12.14
N LEU A 148 1.52 -5.30 -12.54
CA LEU A 148 1.15 -5.24 -13.97
C LEU A 148 2.02 -4.24 -14.75
N LEU A 149 2.32 -3.07 -14.16
CA LEU A 149 3.24 -2.11 -14.78
C LEU A 149 4.64 -2.72 -14.93
N GLY A 150 5.08 -3.49 -13.93
CA GLY A 150 6.33 -4.24 -14.00
C GLY A 150 6.36 -5.25 -15.16
N VAL A 151 5.26 -5.99 -15.34
CA VAL A 151 5.09 -6.92 -16.46
C VAL A 151 5.14 -6.18 -17.79
N LEU A 152 4.39 -5.09 -17.93
CA LEU A 152 4.27 -4.35 -19.17
C LEU A 152 5.62 -3.78 -19.63
N VAL A 153 6.36 -3.19 -18.68
CA VAL A 153 7.73 -2.71 -18.90
C VAL A 153 8.66 -3.85 -19.31
N SER A 154 8.55 -5.00 -18.63
CA SER A 154 9.37 -6.18 -18.95
C SER A 154 9.05 -6.71 -20.35
N TYR A 155 7.76 -6.78 -20.70
CA TYR A 155 7.29 -7.21 -22.02
C TYR A 155 7.85 -6.33 -23.15
N THR A 156 7.82 -5.00 -22.99
CA THR A 156 8.37 -4.09 -24.00
C THR A 156 9.85 -4.27 -24.27
N LYS A 157 10.61 -4.82 -23.31
CA LYS A 157 12.04 -5.09 -23.49
C LYS A 157 12.31 -6.37 -24.27
N ILE A 158 11.41 -7.35 -24.20
CA ILE A 158 11.66 -8.71 -24.72
C ILE A 158 10.99 -8.93 -26.07
N VAL A 159 9.91 -8.20 -26.38
CA VAL A 159 9.18 -8.34 -27.66
C VAL A 159 10.07 -8.05 -28.87
N ASP A 160 11.10 -7.23 -28.71
CA ASP A 160 12.08 -6.92 -29.77
C ASP A 160 13.04 -8.09 -30.04
N MET A 161 13.14 -9.05 -29.11
CA MET A 161 14.06 -10.19 -29.16
C MET A 161 13.37 -11.52 -29.47
N ALA A 162 12.06 -11.65 -29.21
CA ALA A 162 11.33 -12.91 -29.37
C ALA A 162 9.84 -12.72 -29.68
N SER A 163 9.26 -13.68 -30.43
CA SER A 163 7.81 -13.74 -30.69
C SER A 163 7.07 -14.23 -29.44
N ILE A 164 6.60 -13.30 -28.61
CA ILE A 164 5.87 -13.61 -27.38
C ILE A 164 4.37 -13.60 -27.64
N THR A 165 3.68 -14.71 -27.34
CA THR A 165 2.22 -14.75 -27.32
C THR A 165 1.70 -14.54 -25.90
N VAL A 166 0.79 -13.57 -25.75
CA VAL A 166 0.14 -13.27 -24.48
C VAL A 166 -0.84 -14.37 -24.12
N GLY A 167 -0.69 -14.95 -22.93
CA GLY A 167 -1.59 -15.96 -22.41
C GLY A 167 -2.84 -15.39 -21.71
N PRO A 168 -3.88 -16.20 -21.49
CA PRO A 168 -5.12 -15.78 -20.85
C PRO A 168 -4.93 -15.32 -19.39
N ALA A 169 -3.85 -15.70 -18.71
CA ALA A 169 -3.59 -15.24 -17.35
C ALA A 169 -3.29 -13.73 -17.29
N LEU A 170 -2.72 -13.11 -18.34
CA LEU A 170 -2.53 -11.66 -18.35
C LEU A 170 -3.88 -10.93 -18.36
N VAL A 171 -4.82 -11.38 -19.19
CA VAL A 171 -6.18 -10.83 -19.25
C VAL A 171 -6.91 -11.05 -17.92
N GLY A 172 -6.78 -12.25 -17.34
CA GLY A 172 -7.28 -12.54 -16.00
C GLY A 172 -6.68 -11.62 -14.95
N PHE A 173 -5.39 -11.31 -15.01
CA PHE A 173 -4.72 -10.43 -14.06
C PHE A 173 -5.16 -8.96 -14.21
N VAL A 174 -5.36 -8.47 -15.43
CA VAL A 174 -5.94 -7.14 -15.67
C VAL A 174 -7.37 -7.06 -15.14
N ALA A 175 -8.19 -8.08 -15.40
CA ALA A 175 -9.56 -8.14 -14.90
C ALA A 175 -9.61 -8.24 -13.36
N LEU A 176 -8.66 -8.96 -12.76
CA LEU A 176 -8.44 -9.01 -11.30
C LEU A 176 -8.16 -7.61 -10.74
N ILE A 177 -7.23 -6.86 -11.32
CA ILE A 177 -6.91 -5.50 -10.87
C ILE A 177 -8.16 -4.61 -10.94
N VAL A 178 -8.85 -4.62 -12.08
CA VAL A 178 -10.05 -3.80 -12.27
C VAL A 178 -11.11 -4.14 -11.24
N THR A 179 -11.40 -5.43 -11.02
CA THR A 179 -12.42 -5.86 -10.06
C THR A 179 -12.03 -5.59 -8.61
N MET A 180 -10.74 -5.71 -8.26
CA MET A 180 -10.23 -5.33 -6.93
C MET A 180 -10.36 -3.83 -6.68
N ILE A 181 -9.89 -2.98 -7.60
CA ILE A 181 -10.02 -1.52 -7.51
C ILE A 181 -11.50 -1.13 -7.42
N TRP A 182 -12.35 -1.77 -8.22
CA TRP A 182 -13.78 -1.49 -8.20
C TRP A 182 -14.39 -1.85 -6.84
N THR A 183 -13.98 -2.98 -6.26
CA THR A 183 -14.39 -3.38 -4.90
C THR A 183 -13.97 -2.35 -3.86
N ASP A 184 -12.72 -1.86 -3.89
CA ASP A 184 -12.24 -0.81 -2.98
C ASP A 184 -13.05 0.50 -3.12
N LEU A 185 -13.45 0.85 -4.36
CA LEU A 185 -14.22 2.06 -4.63
C LEU A 185 -15.71 1.93 -4.24
N THR A 186 -16.26 0.71 -4.25
CA THR A 186 -17.65 0.43 -3.86
C THR A 186 -17.80 0.17 -2.37
N LEU A 187 -16.78 -0.33 -1.70
CA LEU A 187 -16.83 -0.70 -0.29
C LEU A 187 -16.86 0.55 0.61
N ASP A 188 -17.96 0.75 1.32
CA ASP A 188 -18.09 1.80 2.33
C ASP A 188 -17.70 1.24 3.70
N THR A 189 -16.48 1.57 4.15
CA THR A 189 -15.93 1.12 5.43
C THR A 189 -16.82 1.54 6.62
N ALA A 190 -17.47 2.71 6.55
CA ALA A 190 -18.31 3.19 7.64
C ALA A 190 -19.61 2.35 7.75
N GLU A 191 -20.24 2.06 6.61
CA GLU A 191 -21.42 1.19 6.52
C GLU A 191 -21.11 -0.24 6.99
N VAL A 192 -19.97 -0.82 6.57
CA VAL A 192 -19.56 -2.17 7.01
C VAL A 192 -19.41 -2.20 8.53
N TRP A 193 -18.73 -1.22 9.11
CA TRP A 193 -18.64 -1.11 10.56
C TRP A 193 -20.01 -0.93 11.22
N ASP A 194 -20.93 -0.13 10.64
CA ASP A 194 -22.29 0.12 11.15
C ASP A 194 -23.11 -1.18 11.21
N ARG A 195 -22.91 -2.10 10.24
CA ARG A 195 -23.53 -3.44 10.26
C ARG A 195 -22.88 -4.41 11.24
N ILE A 196 -21.54 -4.39 11.37
CA ILE A 196 -20.79 -5.24 12.32
C ILE A 196 -21.19 -4.92 13.77
N ALA A 197 -21.12 -3.64 14.13
CA ALA A 197 -21.46 -3.15 15.47
C ALA A 197 -21.97 -1.72 15.36
N ALA A 198 -23.16 -1.47 15.90
CA ALA A 198 -23.72 -0.12 15.95
C ALA A 198 -22.74 0.83 16.65
N PRO A 199 -22.60 2.09 16.19
CA PRO A 199 -21.87 3.08 16.95
C PRO A 199 -22.52 3.21 18.34
N PRO A 200 -21.74 3.33 19.43
CA PRO A 200 -22.30 3.68 20.72
C PRO A 200 -23.07 5.00 20.60
N GLU A 201 -24.21 5.11 21.28
CA GLU A 201 -25.02 6.32 21.24
C GLU A 201 -24.15 7.53 21.56
N SER A 202 -24.20 8.53 20.67
CA SER A 202 -23.49 9.80 20.81
C SER A 202 -24.13 10.60 21.94
N GLY A 203 -23.81 10.22 23.16
CA GLY A 203 -24.40 10.78 24.37
C GLY A 203 -23.44 10.76 25.53
N VAL A 204 -22.12 10.80 25.29
CA VAL A 204 -21.21 11.11 26.39
C VAL A 204 -21.25 12.62 26.59
N PRO A 205 -21.89 13.15 27.65
CA PRO A 205 -21.73 14.55 27.97
C PRO A 205 -20.24 14.79 28.21
N ALA A 206 -19.67 15.77 27.51
CA ALA A 206 -18.35 16.30 27.82
C ALA A 206 -18.41 16.86 29.25
N THR A 207 -18.19 15.99 30.23
CA THR A 207 -18.01 16.36 31.63
C THR A 207 -16.58 16.85 31.78
N SER A 208 -16.37 17.85 32.62
CA SER A 208 -15.06 18.41 32.92
C SER A 208 -14.08 17.27 33.28
N GLY A 209 -13.04 17.05 32.46
CA GLY A 209 -12.06 15.96 32.63
C GLY A 209 -12.24 14.74 31.71
N THR A 210 -13.10 14.81 30.68
CA THR A 210 -13.22 13.77 29.65
C THR A 210 -12.49 14.16 28.36
N LEU A 211 -11.57 13.32 27.89
CA LEU A 211 -10.86 13.51 26.63
C LEU A 211 -11.57 12.73 25.52
N LEU A 212 -12.08 13.43 24.51
CA LEU A 212 -12.63 12.80 23.31
C LEU A 212 -11.51 12.33 22.38
N VAL A 213 -11.52 11.06 21.96
CA VAL A 213 -10.54 10.48 21.05
C VAL A 213 -11.25 9.72 19.94
N GLY A 214 -10.85 9.97 18.68
CA GLY A 214 -11.32 9.21 17.53
C GLY A 214 -10.56 7.90 17.38
N CYS A 215 -11.29 6.79 17.24
CA CYS A 215 -10.68 5.51 16.88
C CYS A 215 -10.13 5.56 15.45
N HIS A 216 -8.85 5.19 15.27
CA HIS A 216 -8.20 5.17 13.96
C HIS A 216 -8.72 4.06 13.02
N VAL A 217 -9.37 3.03 13.57
CA VAL A 217 -9.91 1.89 12.79
C VAL A 217 -11.34 2.16 12.34
N CYS A 218 -12.26 2.38 13.28
CA CYS A 218 -13.70 2.44 12.99
C CYS A 218 -14.30 3.85 13.00
N GLY A 219 -13.47 4.89 13.22
CA GLY A 219 -13.87 6.30 13.18
C GLY A 219 -14.80 6.79 14.29
N VAL A 220 -15.15 5.92 15.25
CA VAL A 220 -16.01 6.30 16.39
C VAL A 220 -15.23 7.16 17.37
N VAL A 221 -15.87 8.24 17.82
CA VAL A 221 -15.36 9.07 18.91
C VAL A 221 -15.74 8.41 20.23
N ALA A 222 -14.74 8.14 21.06
CA ALA A 222 -14.90 7.62 22.40
C ALA A 222 -14.42 8.67 23.41
N ALA A 223 -15.10 8.75 24.54
CA ALA A 223 -14.62 9.54 25.68
C ALA A 223 -13.73 8.67 26.56
N LEU A 224 -12.51 9.15 26.83
CA LEU A 224 -11.63 8.59 27.83
C LEU A 224 -11.76 9.43 29.10
N SER A 225 -12.04 8.79 30.23
CA SER A 225 -12.01 9.42 31.55
C SER A 225 -10.57 9.44 32.07
N GLU A 226 -10.10 10.58 32.58
CA GLU A 226 -8.79 10.73 33.23
C GLU A 226 -8.72 10.11 34.64
N GLN A 227 -9.43 9.03 34.92
CA GLN A 227 -9.26 8.33 36.19
C GLN A 227 -7.99 7.46 36.14
N HIS A 228 -6.97 7.85 36.91
CA HIS A 228 -5.68 7.15 37.16
C HIS A 228 -4.51 7.41 36.19
N GLY A 229 -4.50 8.50 35.42
CA GLY A 229 -3.28 8.95 34.70
C GLY A 229 -2.78 8.03 33.58
N VAL A 230 -3.52 6.97 33.23
CA VAL A 230 -3.22 6.05 32.13
C VAL A 230 -4.25 6.24 31.01
N VAL A 231 -3.86 6.89 29.92
CA VAL A 231 -4.73 7.18 28.76
C VAL A 231 -4.74 6.00 27.79
N HIS A 232 -5.18 4.82 28.27
CA HIS A 232 -5.36 3.63 27.43
C HIS A 232 -6.78 3.08 27.61
N GLY A 233 -7.59 3.21 26.56
CA GLY A 233 -8.90 2.59 26.48
C GLY A 233 -8.96 1.66 25.28
N ARG A 234 -9.91 0.72 25.27
CA ARG A 234 -10.26 -0.03 24.06
C ARG A 234 -11.50 0.60 23.44
N CYS A 235 -11.55 0.63 22.11
CA CYS A 235 -12.74 1.06 21.41
C CYS A 235 -13.89 0.10 21.72
N ALA A 236 -15.01 0.63 22.23
CA ALA A 236 -16.20 -0.17 22.53
C ALA A 236 -16.79 -0.87 21.29
N ARG A 237 -16.46 -0.37 20.07
CA ARG A 237 -16.96 -0.90 18.81
C ARG A 237 -16.04 -1.96 18.18
N CYS A 238 -14.77 -1.62 17.93
CA CYS A 238 -13.84 -2.50 17.22
C CYS A 238 -12.78 -3.16 18.13
N GLY A 239 -12.77 -2.82 19.42
CA GLY A 239 -11.79 -3.34 20.39
C GLY A 239 -10.34 -2.87 20.15
N ALA A 240 -10.08 -1.95 19.21
CA ALA A 240 -8.75 -1.39 18.98
C ALA A 240 -8.29 -0.53 20.15
N GLY A 241 -6.98 -0.50 20.40
CA GLY A 241 -6.39 0.41 21.39
C GLY A 241 -6.63 1.86 21.00
N LEU A 242 -7.24 2.63 21.90
CA LEU A 242 -7.43 4.06 21.77
C LEU A 242 -6.22 4.79 22.38
N HIS A 243 -5.71 5.75 21.63
CA HIS A 243 -4.61 6.61 22.05
C HIS A 243 -4.87 8.02 21.51
N ARG A 244 -4.55 9.06 22.30
CA ARG A 244 -4.68 10.46 21.85
C ARG A 244 -3.78 10.73 20.63
N ARG A 245 -2.54 10.26 20.68
CA ARG A 245 -1.53 10.34 19.62
C ARG A 245 -0.78 9.03 19.51
N LYS A 246 -0.22 8.74 18.34
CA LYS A 246 0.67 7.57 18.18
C LYS A 246 1.87 7.74 19.12
N ALA A 247 2.10 6.76 19.99
CA ALA A 247 3.20 6.80 20.96
C ALA A 247 4.56 6.91 20.26
N ASN A 248 5.39 7.86 20.71
CA ASN A 248 6.74 8.14 20.19
C ASN A 248 6.79 8.29 18.66
N SER A 249 5.72 8.84 18.05
CA SER A 249 5.60 8.98 16.59
C SER A 249 6.80 9.67 15.95
N VAL A 250 7.25 10.80 16.50
CA VAL A 250 8.40 11.57 15.99
C VAL A 250 9.69 10.76 16.06
N SER A 251 10.00 10.15 17.22
CA SER A 251 11.23 9.38 17.40
C SER A 251 11.26 8.13 16.53
N ARG A 252 10.14 7.40 16.43
CA ARG A 252 10.01 6.21 15.58
C ARG A 252 10.14 6.56 14.10
N ALA A 253 9.49 7.63 13.66
CA ALA A 253 9.59 8.10 12.28
C ALA A 253 11.02 8.54 11.94
N TRP A 254 11.71 9.26 12.83
CA TRP A 254 13.13 9.60 12.65
C TRP A 254 14.03 8.37 12.57
N ALA A 255 13.85 7.38 13.45
CA ALA A 255 14.63 6.15 13.41
C ALA A 255 14.48 5.43 12.05
N LEU A 256 13.26 5.35 11.51
CA LEU A 256 12.99 4.75 10.22
C LEU A 256 13.54 5.59 9.05
N VAL A 257 13.43 6.92 9.10
CA VAL A 257 14.01 7.82 8.08
C VAL A 257 15.54 7.70 8.05
N VAL A 258 16.20 7.67 9.21
CA VAL A 258 17.66 7.51 9.31
C VAL A 258 18.09 6.12 8.83
N ALA A 259 17.39 5.06 9.24
CA ALA A 259 17.67 3.70 8.77
C ALA A 259 17.53 3.59 7.24
N ALA A 260 16.47 4.18 6.67
CA ALA A 260 16.28 4.23 5.22
C ALA A 260 17.37 5.06 4.53
N LEU A 261 17.82 6.18 5.12
CA LEU A 261 18.90 6.98 4.56
C LEU A 261 20.23 6.21 4.51
N ILE A 262 20.54 5.44 5.56
CA ILE A 262 21.74 4.58 5.60
C ILE A 262 21.68 3.52 4.49
N LEU A 263 20.53 2.87 4.31
CA LEU A 263 20.34 1.84 3.28
C LEU A 263 20.21 2.40 1.86
N TYR A 264 19.85 3.68 1.72
CA TYR A 264 19.76 4.34 0.43
C TYR A 264 21.14 4.48 -0.25
N VAL A 265 22.21 4.61 0.54
CA VAL A 265 23.58 4.67 0.03
C VAL A 265 23.98 3.37 -0.69
N PRO A 266 23.99 2.18 -0.05
CA PRO A 266 24.32 0.93 -0.75
C PRO A 266 23.31 0.58 -1.83
N ALA A 267 22.03 0.98 -1.71
CA ALA A 267 21.04 0.77 -2.76
C ALA A 267 21.40 1.43 -4.10
N ASN A 268 22.08 2.59 -4.07
CA ASN A 268 22.49 3.31 -5.28
C ASN A 268 23.94 3.04 -5.70
N LEU A 269 24.80 2.62 -4.76
CA LEU A 269 26.22 2.34 -5.04
C LEU A 269 26.47 0.89 -5.49
N TYR A 270 25.73 -0.07 -4.96
CA TYR A 270 25.91 -1.48 -5.31
C TYR A 270 25.12 -1.87 -6.56
N PRO A 271 25.60 -2.89 -7.31
CA PRO A 271 24.88 -3.36 -8.48
C PRO A 271 23.51 -3.87 -8.07
N VAL A 272 22.52 -3.45 -8.85
CA VAL A 272 21.14 -3.91 -8.73
C VAL A 272 20.94 -5.14 -9.60
N MET A 273 21.63 -5.19 -10.74
CA MET A 273 21.59 -6.29 -11.68
C MET A 273 23.01 -6.75 -12.01
N ILE A 274 23.24 -8.05 -12.02
CA ILE A 274 24.44 -8.69 -12.53
C ILE A 274 24.00 -9.55 -13.72
N LEU A 275 24.42 -9.16 -14.91
CA LEU A 275 24.17 -9.92 -16.14
C LEU A 275 25.39 -10.78 -16.42
N VAL A 276 25.23 -12.10 -16.40
CA VAL A 276 26.28 -13.04 -16.82
C VAL A 276 25.94 -13.52 -18.23
N SER A 277 26.80 -13.20 -19.19
CA SER A 277 26.69 -13.60 -20.60
C SER A 277 28.04 -14.11 -21.08
N PHE A 278 28.08 -15.30 -21.66
CA PHE A 278 29.30 -15.94 -22.18
C PHE A 278 30.50 -15.98 -21.21
N GLY A 279 30.25 -16.04 -19.90
CA GLY A 279 31.29 -16.09 -18.86
C GLY A 279 31.79 -14.72 -18.38
N GLU A 280 31.37 -13.62 -18.98
CA GLU A 280 31.61 -12.26 -18.47
C GLU A 280 30.42 -11.78 -17.64
N ALA A 281 30.71 -11.26 -16.45
CA ALA A 281 29.72 -10.72 -15.53
C ALA A 281 29.72 -9.19 -15.60
N THR A 282 28.69 -8.62 -16.22
CA THR A 282 28.48 -7.16 -16.29
C THR A 282 27.57 -6.72 -15.14
N GLN A 283 28.03 -5.75 -14.36
CA GLN A 283 27.31 -5.24 -13.21
C GLN A 283 26.71 -3.87 -13.53
N ALA A 284 25.41 -3.71 -13.30
CA ALA A 284 24.71 -2.45 -13.49
C ALA A 284 24.11 -1.94 -12.17
N THR A 285 24.48 -0.72 -11.78
CA THR A 285 23.79 0.04 -10.72
C THR A 285 22.48 0.63 -11.27
N ILE A 286 21.63 1.22 -10.43
CA ILE A 286 20.41 1.90 -10.88
C ILE A 286 20.74 2.97 -11.92
N LEU A 287 21.71 3.83 -11.62
CA LEU A 287 22.10 4.91 -12.52
C LEU A 287 22.80 4.38 -13.78
N GLY A 288 23.61 3.31 -13.64
CA GLY A 288 24.19 2.61 -14.78
C GLY A 288 23.12 2.04 -15.73
N GLY A 289 22.11 1.37 -15.17
CA GLY A 289 20.97 0.86 -15.95
C GLY A 289 20.18 1.97 -16.64
N VAL A 290 19.99 3.12 -16.00
CA VAL A 290 19.36 4.30 -16.63
C VAL A 290 20.21 4.81 -17.80
N GLN A 291 21.54 4.88 -17.66
CA GLN A 291 22.45 5.31 -18.72
C GLN A 291 22.44 4.35 -19.92
N GLU A 292 22.46 3.04 -19.66
CA GLU A 292 22.35 2.00 -20.70
C GLU A 292 21.03 2.11 -21.47
N LEU A 293 19.92 2.35 -20.77
CA LEU A 293 18.61 2.55 -21.40
C LEU A 293 18.55 3.81 -22.27
N ILE A 294 19.22 4.89 -21.85
CA ILE A 294 19.34 6.12 -22.67
C ILE A 294 20.19 5.84 -23.91
N ALA A 295 21.29 5.11 -23.76
CA ALA A 295 22.16 4.73 -24.88
C ALA A 295 21.47 3.80 -25.88
N ALA A 296 20.54 2.97 -25.40
CA ALA A 296 19.67 2.11 -26.22
C ALA A 296 18.45 2.84 -26.82
N GLU A 297 18.39 4.18 -26.76
CA GLU A 297 17.28 5.01 -27.23
C GLU A 297 15.92 4.73 -26.55
N MET A 298 15.91 3.99 -25.43
CA MET A 298 14.72 3.63 -24.63
C MET A 298 14.40 4.70 -23.57
N LEU A 299 14.32 5.96 -24.00
CA LEU A 299 14.13 7.13 -23.12
C LEU A 299 12.94 7.03 -22.14
N PRO A 300 11.73 6.56 -22.55
CA PRO A 300 10.60 6.42 -21.63
C PRO A 300 10.87 5.45 -20.47
N LEU A 301 11.59 4.36 -20.74
CA LEU A 301 11.94 3.36 -19.73
C LEU A 301 13.02 3.89 -18.79
N ALA A 302 14.03 4.57 -19.33
CA ALA A 302 15.07 5.22 -18.53
C ALA A 302 14.48 6.23 -17.53
N LEU A 303 13.53 7.07 -17.97
CA LEU A 303 12.83 8.01 -17.12
C LEU A 303 11.99 7.28 -16.05
N LEU A 304 11.27 6.24 -16.42
CA LEU A 304 10.48 5.45 -15.49
C LEU A 304 11.34 4.88 -14.35
N VAL A 305 12.46 4.23 -14.67
CA VAL A 305 13.38 3.67 -13.66
C VAL A 305 14.00 4.79 -12.82
N PHE A 306 14.51 5.86 -13.44
CA PHE A 306 15.10 6.98 -12.71
C PHE A 306 14.12 7.62 -11.70
N PHE A 307 12.89 7.91 -12.14
CA PHE A 307 11.89 8.51 -11.26
C PHE A 307 11.42 7.56 -10.17
N ALA A 308 11.19 6.29 -10.49
CA ALA A 308 10.73 5.29 -9.53
C ALA A 308 11.79 4.97 -8.45
N SER A 309 13.07 4.93 -8.83
CA SER A 309 14.13 4.37 -7.98
C SER A 309 15.00 5.42 -7.30
N ILE A 310 15.08 6.62 -7.87
CA ILE A 310 15.86 7.71 -7.29
C ILE A 310 14.92 8.80 -6.79
N THR A 311 14.15 9.40 -7.68
CA THR A 311 13.35 10.60 -7.35
C THR A 311 12.27 10.31 -6.30
N VAL A 312 11.53 9.21 -6.42
CA VAL A 312 10.44 8.86 -5.49
C VAL A 312 10.95 8.59 -4.06
N PRO A 313 11.97 7.75 -3.83
CA PRO A 313 12.54 7.56 -2.49
C PRO A 313 13.13 8.85 -1.90
N VAL A 314 13.83 9.66 -2.69
CA VAL A 314 14.36 10.96 -2.25
C VAL A 314 13.24 11.89 -1.82
N LEU A 315 12.18 12.01 -2.64
CA LEU A 315 11.02 12.83 -2.32
C LEU A 315 10.35 12.37 -1.01
N LYS A 316 10.23 11.06 -0.78
CA LYS A 316 9.70 10.52 0.48
C LYS A 316 10.59 10.85 1.67
N LEU A 317 11.90 10.61 1.57
CA LEU A 317 12.85 10.85 2.66
C LEU A 317 12.90 12.33 3.03
N VAL A 318 13.03 13.21 2.03
CA VAL A 318 13.03 14.67 2.21
C VAL A 318 11.68 15.14 2.73
N GLY A 319 10.57 14.64 2.18
CA GLY A 319 9.22 14.99 2.61
C GLY A 319 8.96 14.62 4.07
N LEU A 320 9.30 13.40 4.49
CA LEU A 320 9.15 12.96 5.88
C LEU A 320 10.08 13.73 6.83
N ALA A 321 11.35 13.91 6.48
CA ALA A 321 12.28 14.71 7.27
C ALA A 321 11.79 16.15 7.43
N PHE A 322 11.30 16.78 6.34
CA PHE A 322 10.72 18.11 6.38
C PHE A 322 9.53 18.19 7.36
N LEU A 323 8.60 17.24 7.29
CA LEU A 323 7.44 17.19 8.19
C LEU A 323 7.88 17.00 9.65
N LEU A 324 8.85 16.12 9.91
CA LEU A 324 9.39 15.87 11.25
C LEU A 324 10.07 17.10 11.85
N VAL A 325 10.97 17.74 11.09
CA VAL A 325 11.62 19.00 11.49
C VAL A 325 10.59 20.10 11.73
N SER A 326 9.54 20.16 10.89
CA SER A 326 8.47 21.15 11.01
C SER A 326 7.68 21.00 12.32
N VAL A 327 7.38 19.76 12.73
CA VAL A 327 6.74 19.47 14.03
C VAL A 327 7.68 19.85 15.18
N GLN A 328 8.95 19.46 15.12
CA GLN A 328 9.94 19.74 16.18
C GLN A 328 10.20 21.24 16.36
N ARG A 329 10.22 22.01 15.28
CA ARG A 329 10.36 23.47 15.31
C ARG A 329 9.07 24.21 15.66
N ARG A 330 7.98 23.49 15.98
CA ARG A 330 6.64 24.05 16.25
C ARG A 330 6.18 25.06 15.20
N SER A 331 6.46 24.77 13.92
CA SER A 331 6.17 25.73 12.86
C SER A 331 4.66 25.86 12.66
N ARG A 332 4.17 27.10 12.59
CA ARG A 332 2.78 27.46 12.24
C ARG A 332 2.58 27.68 10.74
N TRP A 333 3.66 27.63 9.97
CA TRP A 333 3.63 27.98 8.56
C TRP A 333 2.82 26.95 7.74
N ARG A 334 1.81 27.43 7.02
CA ARG A 334 1.00 26.70 6.02
C ARG A 334 0.67 25.24 6.41
N THR A 335 0.08 25.02 7.59
CA THR A 335 -0.26 23.68 8.12
C THR A 335 -1.11 22.83 7.18
N ARG A 336 -2.02 23.46 6.44
CA ARG A 336 -2.83 22.78 5.42
C ARG A 336 -1.97 22.20 4.30
N GLU A 337 -1.01 22.96 3.77
CA GLU A 337 -0.10 22.49 2.72
C GLU A 337 0.79 21.34 3.23
N ARG A 338 1.28 21.42 4.47
CA ARG A 338 2.03 20.32 5.11
C ARG A 338 1.20 19.03 5.22
N THR A 339 -0.09 19.16 5.53
CA THR A 339 -1.01 18.01 5.55
C THR A 339 -1.18 17.42 4.16
N VAL A 340 -1.23 18.26 3.11
CA VAL A 340 -1.27 17.79 1.72
C VAL A 340 0.03 17.10 1.33
N ILE A 341 1.20 17.64 1.71
CA ILE A 341 2.50 16.99 1.49
C ILE A 341 2.52 15.61 2.16
N TYR A 342 2.04 15.49 3.39
CA TYR A 342 1.91 14.19 4.07
C TYR A 342 1.07 13.21 3.24
N ARG A 343 -0.11 13.63 2.74
CA ARG A 343 -0.98 12.78 1.91
C ARG A 343 -0.29 12.36 0.61
N ILE A 344 0.48 13.26 -0.02
CA ILE A 344 1.24 12.94 -1.23
C ILE A 344 2.32 11.89 -0.90
N VAL A 345 3.11 12.11 0.14
CA VAL A 345 4.16 11.19 0.59
C VAL A 345 3.58 9.80 0.91
N GLU A 346 2.46 9.75 1.62
CA GLU A 346 1.74 8.51 1.95
C GLU A 346 1.17 7.83 0.70
N SER A 347 0.64 8.59 -0.26
CA SER A 347 0.08 8.05 -1.51
C SER A 347 1.14 7.49 -2.45
N VAL A 348 2.26 8.21 -2.60
CA VAL A 348 3.45 7.76 -3.34
C VAL A 348 4.06 6.51 -2.67
N GLY A 349 3.81 6.34 -1.36
CA GLY A 349 3.88 5.08 -0.60
C GLY A 349 3.85 3.83 -1.45
N ARG A 350 2.67 3.59 -2.05
CA ARG A 350 2.31 2.37 -2.77
C ARG A 350 3.04 2.18 -4.09
N TRP A 351 3.34 3.26 -4.80
CA TRP A 351 3.98 3.18 -6.12
C TRP A 351 5.47 2.87 -6.07
N SER A 352 6.09 3.11 -4.91
CA SER A 352 7.54 3.00 -4.72
C SER A 352 8.09 1.56 -4.86
N MET A 353 7.24 0.53 -4.92
CA MET A 353 7.66 -0.87 -5.14
C MET A 353 7.77 -1.27 -6.62
N LEU A 354 7.39 -0.39 -7.56
CA LEU A 354 7.35 -0.69 -8.99
C LEU A 354 8.66 -1.27 -9.51
N ASP A 355 9.77 -0.63 -9.17
CA ASP A 355 11.07 -0.99 -9.72
C ASP A 355 11.54 -2.39 -9.29
N ILE A 356 11.23 -2.81 -8.05
CA ILE A 356 11.58 -4.16 -7.57
C ILE A 356 10.79 -5.22 -8.33
N PHE A 357 9.51 -4.95 -8.64
CA PHE A 357 8.71 -5.87 -9.45
C PHE A 357 9.21 -5.96 -10.88
N VAL A 358 9.55 -4.82 -11.51
CA VAL A 358 10.17 -4.81 -12.84
C VAL A 358 11.42 -5.69 -12.85
N LEU A 359 12.34 -5.50 -11.90
CA LEU A 359 13.57 -6.28 -11.80
C LEU A 359 13.31 -7.77 -11.61
N ALA A 360 12.40 -8.15 -10.70
CA ALA A 360 12.07 -9.55 -10.44
C ALA A 360 11.47 -10.25 -11.67
N ILE A 361 10.60 -9.54 -12.40
CA ILE A 361 9.97 -10.08 -13.63
C ILE A 361 11.00 -10.19 -14.75
N LEU A 362 11.80 -9.15 -14.99
CA LEU A 362 12.88 -9.19 -15.98
C LEU A 362 13.87 -10.32 -15.70
N ALA A 363 14.27 -10.51 -14.44
CA ALA A 363 15.16 -11.59 -14.04
C ALA A 363 14.55 -12.98 -14.33
N GLY A 364 13.26 -13.18 -14.03
CA GLY A 364 12.55 -14.42 -14.32
C GLY A 364 12.36 -14.68 -15.83
N LEU A 365 12.09 -13.64 -16.61
CA LEU A 365 11.82 -13.76 -18.05
C LEU A 365 13.07 -13.96 -18.90
N VAL A 366 14.18 -13.29 -18.60
CA VAL A 366 15.42 -13.41 -19.38
C VAL A 366 16.04 -14.81 -19.24
N ARG A 367 15.88 -15.46 -18.08
CA ARG A 367 16.36 -16.83 -17.86
C ARG A 367 15.62 -17.87 -18.71
N LEU A 368 14.33 -17.67 -18.97
CA LEU A 368 13.54 -18.59 -19.81
C LEU A 368 14.05 -18.64 -21.27
N GLY A 369 14.79 -17.62 -21.72
CA GLY A 369 15.41 -17.60 -23.03
C GLY A 369 16.73 -18.38 -23.13
N ASN A 370 17.32 -18.88 -22.02
CA ASN A 370 18.65 -19.54 -21.98
C ASN A 370 19.81 -18.74 -22.62
N ILE A 371 19.63 -17.46 -22.92
CA ILE A 371 20.64 -16.61 -23.59
C ILE A 371 21.55 -15.89 -22.57
N ALA A 372 21.02 -15.55 -21.38
CA ALA A 372 21.78 -14.89 -20.31
C ALA A 372 21.13 -15.13 -18.94
N THR A 373 21.92 -15.07 -17.86
CA THR A 373 21.40 -15.11 -16.48
C THR A 373 21.47 -13.72 -15.86
N ILE A 374 20.33 -13.22 -15.40
CA ILE A 374 20.24 -12.00 -14.62
C ILE A 374 20.15 -12.38 -13.13
N GLU A 375 21.12 -11.92 -12.35
CA GLU A 375 21.14 -12.10 -10.90
C GLU A 375 20.87 -10.75 -10.20
N PRO A 376 19.96 -10.69 -9.22
CA PRO A 376 19.80 -9.50 -8.39
C PRO A 376 21.06 -9.27 -7.56
N GLY A 377 21.65 -8.09 -7.67
CA GLY A 377 22.79 -7.71 -6.84
C GLY A 377 22.36 -7.18 -5.46
N ALA A 378 23.34 -6.95 -4.58
CA ALA A 378 23.11 -6.43 -3.22
C ALA A 378 22.40 -5.06 -3.19
N GLY A 379 22.50 -4.28 -4.28
CA GLY A 379 21.78 -3.02 -4.43
C GLY A 379 20.26 -3.23 -4.44
N ALA A 380 19.76 -4.32 -5.06
CA ALA A 380 18.33 -4.60 -5.15
C ALA A 380 17.69 -4.86 -3.77
N ILE A 381 18.39 -5.62 -2.92
CA ILE A 381 17.94 -5.93 -1.55
C ILE A 381 17.94 -4.66 -0.69
N SER A 382 19.02 -3.87 -0.76
CA SER A 382 19.12 -2.60 -0.05
C SER A 382 18.01 -1.64 -0.48
N PHE A 383 17.73 -1.56 -1.79
CA PHE A 383 16.65 -0.76 -2.34
C PHE A 383 15.27 -1.20 -1.84
N ALA A 384 15.00 -2.52 -1.84
CA ALA A 384 13.75 -3.07 -1.30
C ALA A 384 13.55 -2.72 0.17
N ALA A 385 14.62 -2.81 0.97
CA ALA A 385 14.57 -2.41 2.38
C ALA A 385 14.25 -0.92 2.54
N VAL A 386 14.84 -0.02 1.74
CA VAL A 386 14.51 1.42 1.76
C VAL A 386 13.01 1.66 1.49
N VAL A 387 12.46 1.02 0.47
CA VAL A 387 11.03 1.18 0.11
C VAL A 387 10.12 0.74 1.25
N VAL A 388 10.39 -0.42 1.84
CA VAL A 388 9.59 -0.96 2.95
C VAL A 388 9.73 -0.09 4.20
N ILE A 389 10.95 0.30 4.58
CA ILE A 389 11.22 1.12 5.77
C ILE A 389 10.60 2.52 5.63
N THR A 390 10.69 3.15 4.46
CA THR A 390 10.06 4.47 4.22
C THR A 390 8.54 4.40 4.27
N MET A 391 7.93 3.29 3.83
CA MET A 391 6.50 3.06 3.97
C MET A 391 6.09 2.96 5.45
N PHE A 392 6.81 2.17 6.25
CA PHE A 392 6.60 2.13 7.70
C PHE A 392 6.86 3.48 8.37
N GLY A 393 7.85 4.24 7.89
CA GLY A 393 8.16 5.59 8.37
C GLY A 393 6.98 6.55 8.23
N ALA A 394 6.37 6.57 7.05
CA ALA A 394 5.14 7.35 6.80
C ALA A 394 3.97 6.88 7.68
N MET A 395 3.78 5.56 7.83
CA MET A 395 2.72 4.99 8.68
C MET A 395 2.93 5.27 10.18
N CYS A 396 4.17 5.44 10.64
CA CYS A 396 4.48 5.80 12.04
C CYS A 396 4.24 7.28 12.34
N PHE A 397 4.38 8.16 11.34
CA PHE A 397 4.09 9.58 11.49
C PHE A 397 2.59 9.80 11.80
N ASP A 398 2.29 10.76 12.68
CA ASP A 398 0.94 11.16 13.04
C ASP A 398 0.69 12.58 12.50
N PRO A 399 -0.10 12.76 11.43
CA PRO A 399 -0.30 14.07 10.81
C PRO A 399 -0.94 15.10 11.76
N ARG A 400 -1.63 14.63 12.81
CA ARG A 400 -2.23 15.49 13.84
C ARG A 400 -1.20 16.33 14.58
N LEU A 401 0.03 15.84 14.70
CA LEU A 401 1.14 16.57 15.32
C LEU A 401 1.50 17.86 14.58
N LEU A 402 1.22 17.97 13.27
CA LEU A 402 1.41 19.21 12.51
C LEU A 402 0.47 20.32 13.00
N TRP A 403 -0.75 19.95 13.38
CA TRP A 403 -1.78 20.86 13.87
C TRP A 403 -1.59 21.19 15.34
N ASP A 404 -1.15 20.22 16.16
CA ASP A 404 -0.73 20.45 17.54
C ASP A 404 0.46 21.41 17.61
N ALA A 405 1.49 21.17 16.81
CA ALA A 405 2.67 22.04 16.71
C ALA A 405 2.31 23.47 16.30
N ALA A 406 1.21 23.65 15.55
CA ALA A 406 0.71 24.95 15.16
C ALA A 406 -0.17 25.63 16.25
N GLY A 407 -0.50 24.92 17.32
CA GLY A 407 -1.41 25.37 18.40
C GLY A 407 -2.89 25.32 18.03
N ALA A 408 -3.26 24.62 16.95
CA ALA A 408 -4.64 24.57 16.46
C ALA A 408 -5.54 23.60 17.24
N ASN A 409 -4.94 22.79 18.13
CA ASN A 409 -5.59 21.75 18.94
C ASN A 409 -5.43 22.00 20.45
N ASP A 410 -4.83 23.11 20.88
CA ASP A 410 -4.48 23.42 22.28
C ASP A 410 -5.69 23.86 23.14
N GLY A 411 -6.93 23.65 22.66
CA GLY A 411 -8.16 24.14 23.30
C GLY A 411 -9.27 23.10 23.52
N HIS A 412 -9.02 21.81 23.26
CA HIS A 412 -10.04 20.74 23.37
C HIS A 412 -9.49 19.41 23.89
#